data_AF-A0A7C3CY52-F1
#
_entry.id   AF-A0A7C3CY52-F1
#
_cell.length_a   1.000
_cell.length_b   1.000
_cell.length_c   1.000
_cell.angle_alpha   90.00
_cell.angle_beta   90.00
_cell.angle_gamma   90.00
#
_symmetry.space_group_name_H-M   'P 1'
#
loop_
_entity.id
_entity.type
_entity.pdbx_description
1 polymer ?
#
loop_
_entity_poly.entity_id
_entity_poly.type
_entity_poly.pdbx_seq_one_letter_code
_entity_poly.pdbx_strand_id
1 'polypeptide(L)'
;MSTLIMQQRERRIDAVRGATTVNGIDFIEVASADQRTLRVVFIHPLPGQPGAVPPAPATELLAGNIYIEGGVRITNIQASNISAADNELTVTLDRAGDFSTYTLRLVHSPFDTEQPPLGFDPLLSSVAFRFKVDCPNDLDCVSPDASRQSEEKAPSIDYLSKDYGSFRRQMLDRLSVIMPDYRERNPADIQIMLVELLAYAGDQLSYYQDAVATEAYLGTARQRRSLRRHARLLDYVVHQGCNARVWAQLTVEPASAADGALLPAHTPLLSGWDGQAVVISPTNPLDTLPAGVVWFETLHAQRLYAAHNRIDFYTWG
;
A
#
# COMPACT_ATOMS: atom_id res chain seq x y z
N MET A 1 -21.18 -3.47 -4.94
CA MET A 1 -21.07 -2.11 -5.52
C MET A 1 -22.40 -1.55 -6.05
N SER A 2 -23.40 -2.36 -6.44
CA SER A 2 -24.66 -1.86 -7.01
C SER A 2 -25.58 -1.12 -6.01
N THR A 3 -25.60 -1.53 -4.74
CA THR A 3 -26.56 -1.00 -3.74
C THR A 3 -26.22 0.42 -3.27
N LEU A 4 -24.93 0.74 -3.14
CA LEU A 4 -24.46 2.08 -2.76
C LEU A 4 -24.68 3.11 -3.88
N ILE A 5 -24.49 2.70 -5.14
CA ILE A 5 -24.74 3.56 -6.31
C ILE A 5 -26.24 3.88 -6.45
N MET A 6 -27.12 2.89 -6.22
CA MET A 6 -28.58 3.10 -6.23
C MET A 6 -29.04 4.00 -5.06
N GLN A 7 -28.56 3.77 -3.83
CA GLN A 7 -28.89 4.64 -2.68
C GLN A 7 -28.37 6.08 -2.86
N GLN A 8 -27.22 6.27 -3.49
CA GLN A 8 -26.68 7.60 -3.79
C GLN A 8 -27.50 8.31 -4.87
N ARG A 9 -28.00 7.58 -5.88
CA ARG A 9 -28.86 8.14 -6.93
C ARG A 9 -30.22 8.58 -6.39
N GLU A 10 -30.90 7.74 -5.59
CA GLU A 10 -32.20 8.08 -4.97
C GLU A 10 -32.09 9.35 -4.10
N ARG A 11 -31.08 9.43 -3.22
CA ARG A 11 -30.83 10.64 -2.41
C ARG A 11 -30.55 11.88 -3.26
N ARG A 12 -29.89 11.70 -4.42
CA ARG A 12 -29.61 12.82 -5.34
C ARG A 12 -30.87 13.27 -6.07
N ILE A 13 -31.76 12.35 -6.45
CA ILE A 13 -33.07 12.68 -7.02
C ILE A 13 -33.89 13.51 -6.03
N ASP A 14 -33.96 13.11 -4.76
CA ASP A 14 -34.66 13.86 -3.72
C ASP A 14 -34.07 15.27 -3.53
N ALA A 15 -32.75 15.39 -3.55
CA ALA A 15 -32.08 16.69 -3.47
C ALA A 15 -32.38 17.59 -4.68
N VAL A 16 -32.43 17.03 -5.89
CA VAL A 16 -32.75 17.77 -7.12
C VAL A 16 -34.23 18.14 -7.19
N ARG A 17 -35.14 17.29 -6.69
CA ARG A 17 -36.57 17.62 -6.52
C ARG A 17 -36.80 18.87 -5.66
N GLY A 18 -35.95 19.08 -4.65
CA GLY A 18 -35.98 20.29 -3.82
C GLY A 18 -35.26 21.51 -4.42
N ALA A 19 -34.49 21.34 -5.51
CA ALA A 19 -33.75 22.42 -6.16
C ALA A 19 -34.57 23.04 -7.30
N THR A 20 -34.40 24.35 -7.52
CA THR A 20 -35.10 25.11 -8.59
C THR A 20 -34.18 25.57 -9.72
N THR A 21 -32.90 25.18 -9.67
CA THR A 21 -31.85 25.64 -10.58
C THR A 21 -31.21 24.52 -11.40
N VAL A 22 -31.48 23.26 -11.04
CA VAL A 22 -30.84 22.07 -11.62
C VAL A 22 -31.91 21.02 -11.93
N ASN A 23 -31.79 20.37 -13.09
CA ASN A 23 -32.64 19.26 -13.52
C ASN A 23 -31.82 17.98 -13.73
N GLY A 24 -32.48 16.85 -13.93
CA GLY A 24 -31.85 15.56 -14.13
C GLY A 24 -32.85 14.51 -14.63
N ILE A 25 -32.33 13.41 -15.17
CA ILE A 25 -33.13 12.28 -15.62
C ILE A 25 -33.59 11.48 -14.39
N ASP A 26 -34.90 11.25 -14.29
CA ASP A 26 -35.48 10.35 -13.29
C ASP A 26 -35.35 8.90 -13.77
N PHE A 27 -35.96 8.57 -14.91
CA PHE A 27 -35.88 7.25 -15.53
C PHE A 27 -36.07 7.29 -17.05
N ILE A 28 -35.86 6.15 -17.70
CA ILE A 28 -36.01 5.96 -19.13
C ILE A 28 -36.77 4.68 -19.42
N GLU A 29 -37.64 4.73 -20.43
CA GLU A 29 -38.45 3.62 -20.91
C GLU A 29 -38.34 3.48 -22.43
N VAL A 30 -38.45 2.25 -22.93
CA VAL A 30 -38.57 1.98 -24.37
C VAL A 30 -40.05 1.98 -24.72
N ALA A 31 -40.52 3.02 -25.39
CA ALA A 31 -41.94 3.30 -25.55
C ALA A 31 -42.58 2.61 -26.76
N SER A 32 -41.79 2.25 -27.78
CA SER A 32 -42.31 1.69 -29.03
C SER A 32 -42.02 0.20 -29.19
N ALA A 33 -42.93 -0.52 -29.85
CA ALA A 33 -42.79 -1.95 -30.13
C ALA A 33 -41.63 -2.27 -31.09
N ASP A 34 -41.27 -1.33 -31.97
CA ASP A 34 -40.08 -1.40 -32.82
C ASP A 34 -38.78 -1.00 -32.11
N GLN A 35 -38.88 -0.58 -30.84
CA GLN A 35 -37.78 -0.25 -29.93
C GLN A 35 -36.89 0.89 -30.42
N ARG A 36 -37.45 1.81 -31.20
CA ARG A 36 -36.77 3.01 -31.71
C ARG A 36 -37.20 4.29 -31.01
N THR A 37 -38.24 4.25 -30.18
CA THR A 37 -38.69 5.42 -29.42
C THR A 37 -38.37 5.21 -27.95
N LEU A 38 -37.56 6.09 -27.38
CA LEU A 38 -37.29 6.17 -25.96
C LEU A 38 -38.12 7.29 -25.34
N ARG A 39 -38.65 7.03 -24.15
CA ARG A 39 -39.32 8.00 -23.29
C ARG A 39 -38.39 8.28 -22.11
N VAL A 40 -37.82 9.46 -22.07
CA VAL A 40 -36.92 9.89 -20.99
C VAL A 40 -37.66 10.88 -20.10
N VAL A 41 -37.85 10.52 -18.84
CA VAL A 41 -38.58 11.36 -17.87
C VAL A 41 -37.58 12.10 -16.99
N PHE A 42 -37.80 13.40 -16.83
CA PHE A 42 -36.99 14.31 -16.04
C PHE A 42 -37.68 14.66 -14.73
N ILE A 43 -36.87 15.09 -13.77
CA ILE A 43 -37.35 15.46 -12.43
C ILE A 43 -38.21 16.72 -12.49
N HIS A 44 -37.81 17.70 -13.30
CA HIS A 44 -38.53 18.95 -13.49
C HIS A 44 -38.90 19.16 -14.97
N PRO A 45 -39.88 20.04 -15.26
CA PRO A 45 -40.21 20.41 -16.64
C PRO A 45 -38.98 20.87 -17.42
N LEU A 46 -38.90 20.46 -18.68
CA LEU A 46 -37.76 20.71 -19.55
C LEU A 46 -37.68 22.17 -20.00
N PRO A 47 -36.47 22.67 -20.33
CA PRO A 47 -36.31 23.97 -20.99
C PRO A 47 -37.24 24.10 -22.21
N GLY A 48 -37.97 25.22 -22.30
CA GLY A 48 -39.01 25.46 -23.32
C GLY A 48 -40.44 25.16 -22.87
N GLN A 49 -40.63 24.53 -21.71
CA GLN A 49 -41.94 24.18 -21.14
C GLN A 49 -42.36 25.14 -20.00
N PRO A 50 -43.67 25.24 -19.68
CA PRO A 50 -44.13 25.99 -18.52
C PRO A 50 -43.51 25.45 -17.22
N GLY A 51 -42.92 26.32 -16.40
CA GLY A 51 -42.28 25.91 -15.14
C GLY A 51 -40.93 25.20 -15.33
N ALA A 52 -40.27 25.38 -16.48
CA ALA A 52 -38.97 24.79 -16.78
C ALA A 52 -37.92 25.03 -15.70
N VAL A 53 -37.15 23.98 -15.41
CA VAL A 53 -35.92 24.06 -14.64
C VAL A 53 -34.77 23.53 -15.52
N PRO A 54 -33.72 24.33 -15.76
CA PRO A 54 -33.54 25.73 -15.34
C PRO A 54 -34.54 26.72 -16.02
N PRO A 55 -34.87 27.85 -15.37
CA PRO A 55 -35.79 28.85 -15.93
C PRO A 55 -35.19 29.58 -17.14
N ALA A 56 -36.04 30.19 -17.97
CA ALA A 56 -35.62 30.97 -19.14
C ALA A 56 -34.56 32.03 -18.77
N PRO A 57 -33.51 32.24 -19.59
CA PRO A 57 -33.32 31.77 -20.98
C PRO A 57 -32.47 30.48 -21.10
N ALA A 58 -32.93 29.37 -20.55
CA ALA A 58 -32.34 28.06 -20.78
C ALA A 58 -32.51 27.57 -22.23
N THR A 59 -31.47 26.96 -22.80
CA THR A 59 -31.49 26.38 -24.15
C THR A 59 -32.31 25.09 -24.17
N GLU A 60 -33.23 24.97 -25.14
CA GLU A 60 -33.96 23.73 -25.40
C GLU A 60 -32.99 22.60 -25.77
N LEU A 61 -33.30 21.38 -25.33
CA LEU A 61 -32.52 20.21 -25.73
C LEU A 61 -32.71 19.96 -27.23
N LEU A 62 -31.63 19.62 -27.92
CA LEU A 62 -31.59 19.22 -29.33
C LEU A 62 -31.15 17.75 -29.46
N ALA A 63 -31.40 17.13 -30.61
CA ALA A 63 -30.99 15.73 -30.84
C ALA A 63 -29.48 15.52 -30.64
N GLY A 64 -28.66 16.55 -30.93
CA GLY A 64 -27.22 16.54 -30.69
C GLY A 64 -26.80 16.56 -29.21
N ASN A 65 -27.72 16.76 -28.27
CA ASN A 65 -27.47 16.65 -26.83
C ASN A 65 -27.68 15.22 -26.30
N ILE A 66 -28.16 14.29 -27.13
CA ILE A 66 -28.38 12.90 -26.74
C ILE A 66 -27.24 12.03 -27.26
N TYR A 67 -26.45 11.48 -26.34
CA TYR A 67 -25.39 10.52 -26.65
C TYR A 67 -25.76 9.16 -26.07
N ILE A 68 -25.70 8.11 -26.90
CA ILE A 68 -25.97 6.73 -26.48
C ILE A 68 -24.69 5.93 -26.64
N GLU A 69 -24.20 5.40 -25.52
CA GLU A 69 -23.03 4.53 -25.46
C GLU A 69 -23.41 3.12 -25.02
N GLY A 70 -22.58 2.15 -25.40
CA GLY A 70 -22.81 0.73 -25.12
C GLY A 70 -23.20 -0.06 -26.36
N GLY A 71 -23.73 -1.26 -26.12
CA GLY A 71 -23.96 -2.26 -27.15
C GLY A 71 -22.70 -3.07 -27.49
N VAL A 72 -22.88 -4.36 -27.80
CA VAL A 72 -21.77 -5.23 -28.24
C VAL A 72 -21.86 -5.52 -29.73
N ARG A 73 -23.06 -5.82 -30.24
CA ARG A 73 -23.30 -6.11 -31.66
C ARG A 73 -23.82 -4.89 -32.41
N ILE A 74 -24.59 -4.04 -31.75
CA ILE A 74 -25.15 -2.82 -32.32
C ILE A 74 -24.60 -1.64 -31.51
N THR A 75 -23.75 -0.84 -32.14
CA THR A 75 -23.11 0.34 -31.53
C THR A 75 -23.43 1.59 -32.35
N ASN A 76 -23.07 2.77 -31.84
CA ASN A 76 -23.27 4.07 -32.52
C ASN A 76 -24.73 4.35 -32.90
N ILE A 77 -25.66 4.06 -31.98
CA ILE A 77 -27.07 4.42 -32.15
C ILE A 77 -27.20 5.94 -31.98
N GLN A 78 -27.93 6.60 -32.89
CA GLN A 78 -28.07 8.05 -32.88
C GLN A 78 -29.53 8.48 -32.71
N ALA A 79 -29.71 9.59 -31.98
CA ALA A 79 -30.99 10.28 -31.89
C ALA A 79 -31.25 11.03 -33.21
N SER A 80 -32.28 10.59 -33.93
CA SER A 80 -32.71 11.19 -35.20
C SER A 80 -33.65 12.38 -34.99
N ASN A 81 -34.50 12.31 -33.96
CA ASN A 81 -35.45 13.35 -33.64
C ASN A 81 -35.75 13.32 -32.13
N ILE A 82 -36.10 14.48 -31.57
CA ILE A 82 -36.57 14.59 -30.19
C ILE A 82 -37.78 15.52 -30.09
N SER A 83 -38.64 15.28 -29.12
CA SER A 83 -39.77 16.13 -28.79
C SER A 83 -39.91 16.21 -27.27
N ALA A 84 -39.91 17.44 -26.75
CA ALA A 84 -40.11 17.70 -25.32
C ALA A 84 -41.57 18.09 -25.04
N ALA A 85 -42.15 17.54 -23.98
CA ALA A 85 -43.47 17.90 -23.46
C ALA A 85 -43.42 17.81 -21.93
N ASP A 86 -43.65 18.94 -21.25
CA ASP A 86 -43.53 19.04 -19.79
C ASP A 86 -42.17 18.51 -19.28
N ASN A 87 -42.15 17.46 -18.44
CA ASN A 87 -40.93 16.81 -17.96
C ASN A 87 -40.52 15.57 -18.76
N GLU A 88 -41.09 15.36 -19.94
CA GLU A 88 -40.86 14.18 -20.77
C GLU A 88 -40.17 14.53 -22.08
N LEU A 89 -39.12 13.77 -22.41
CA LEU A 89 -38.43 13.83 -23.69
C LEU A 89 -38.65 12.53 -24.47
N THR A 90 -39.37 12.63 -25.58
CA THR A 90 -39.49 11.54 -26.55
C THR A 90 -38.30 11.60 -27.50
N VAL A 91 -37.49 10.54 -27.55
CA VAL A 91 -36.30 10.44 -28.41
C VAL A 91 -36.53 9.33 -29.44
N THR A 92 -36.45 9.68 -30.72
CA THR A 92 -36.52 8.72 -31.82
C THR A 92 -35.12 8.37 -32.32
N LEU A 93 -34.79 7.09 -32.36
CA LEU A 93 -33.49 6.56 -32.74
C LEU A 93 -33.46 6.10 -34.20
N ASP A 94 -32.28 6.10 -34.80
CA ASP A 94 -32.06 5.59 -36.15
C ASP A 94 -32.23 4.06 -36.25
N ARG A 95 -31.93 3.33 -35.16
CA ARG A 95 -32.05 1.87 -35.07
C ARG A 95 -32.31 1.40 -33.63
N ALA A 96 -32.83 0.18 -33.50
CA ALA A 96 -32.99 -0.50 -32.22
C ALA A 96 -31.69 -1.23 -31.81
N GLY A 97 -31.42 -1.31 -30.50
CA GLY A 97 -30.26 -2.02 -29.96
C GLY A 97 -30.45 -3.52 -29.74
N ASP A 98 -29.40 -4.15 -29.22
CA ASP A 98 -29.33 -5.58 -28.87
C ASP A 98 -29.68 -5.84 -27.38
N PHE A 99 -29.30 -7.02 -26.86
CA PHE A 99 -29.55 -7.44 -25.48
C PHE A 99 -28.59 -6.83 -24.45
N SER A 100 -27.59 -6.05 -24.89
CA SER A 100 -26.63 -5.40 -24.01
C SER A 100 -27.26 -4.24 -23.22
N THR A 101 -26.55 -3.78 -22.20
CA THR A 101 -26.86 -2.55 -21.49
C THR A 101 -26.33 -1.37 -22.29
N TYR A 102 -27.17 -0.35 -22.46
CA TYR A 102 -26.85 0.93 -23.08
C TYR A 102 -26.94 2.02 -22.01
N THR A 103 -26.21 3.10 -22.21
CA THR A 103 -26.29 4.29 -21.37
C THR A 103 -26.68 5.47 -22.25
N LEU A 104 -27.78 6.13 -21.91
CA LEU A 104 -28.12 7.44 -22.46
C LEU A 104 -27.45 8.50 -21.59
N ARG A 105 -26.76 9.46 -22.22
CA ARG A 105 -26.09 10.59 -21.59
C ARG A 105 -26.53 11.89 -22.25
N LEU A 106 -26.80 12.90 -21.44
CA LEU A 106 -26.96 14.28 -21.89
C LEU A 106 -25.60 14.93 -22.03
N VAL A 107 -25.33 15.47 -23.21
CA VAL A 107 -24.04 16.07 -23.57
C VAL A 107 -24.22 17.51 -24.00
N HIS A 108 -23.24 18.36 -23.71
CA HIS A 108 -23.28 19.78 -24.06
C HIS A 108 -23.30 19.97 -25.58
N SER A 109 -22.52 19.18 -26.30
CA SER A 109 -22.54 19.10 -27.76
C SER A 109 -22.06 17.73 -28.25
N PRO A 110 -22.27 17.35 -29.52
CA PRO A 110 -21.74 16.10 -30.08
C PRO A 110 -20.22 15.97 -30.01
N PHE A 111 -19.50 17.07 -29.83
CA PHE A 111 -18.03 17.11 -29.72
C PHE A 111 -17.53 17.20 -28.27
N ASP A 112 -18.43 17.43 -27.32
CA ASP A 112 -18.14 17.48 -25.89
C ASP A 112 -19.10 16.55 -25.14
N THR A 113 -18.71 15.27 -25.08
CA THR A 113 -19.54 14.18 -24.53
C THR A 113 -19.38 13.98 -23.03
N GLU A 114 -18.46 14.71 -22.39
CA GLU A 114 -18.15 14.52 -20.97
C GLU A 114 -18.99 15.42 -20.06
N GLN A 115 -19.37 16.61 -20.55
CA GLN A 115 -20.14 17.58 -19.76
C GLN A 115 -21.60 17.64 -20.20
N PRO A 116 -22.56 17.67 -19.26
CA PRO A 116 -23.96 17.90 -19.60
C PRO A 116 -24.21 19.38 -19.95
N PRO A 117 -25.34 19.71 -20.59
CA PRO A 117 -25.78 21.09 -20.76
C PRO A 117 -25.91 21.83 -19.41
N LEU A 118 -25.76 23.16 -19.44
CA LEU A 118 -25.87 23.99 -18.24
C LEU A 118 -27.25 23.82 -17.58
N GLY A 119 -27.26 23.70 -16.25
CA GLY A 119 -28.48 23.49 -15.47
C GLY A 119 -28.95 22.03 -15.38
N PHE A 120 -28.15 21.07 -15.86
CA PHE A 120 -28.36 19.65 -15.59
C PHE A 120 -27.33 19.11 -14.58
N ASP A 121 -27.78 18.24 -13.69
CA ASP A 121 -26.92 17.59 -12.70
C ASP A 121 -26.00 16.57 -13.39
N PRO A 122 -24.67 16.65 -13.23
CA PRO A 122 -23.74 15.72 -13.86
C PRO A 122 -23.99 14.24 -13.53
N LEU A 123 -24.45 13.93 -12.31
CA LEU A 123 -24.72 12.55 -11.89
C LEU A 123 -26.07 12.05 -12.42
N LEU A 124 -27.07 12.92 -12.56
CA LEU A 124 -28.38 12.57 -13.12
C LEU A 124 -28.49 12.87 -14.62
N SER A 125 -27.39 13.20 -15.28
CA SER A 125 -27.31 13.40 -16.73
C SER A 125 -27.13 12.11 -17.52
N SER A 126 -27.00 10.97 -16.84
CA SER A 126 -26.85 9.66 -17.49
C SER A 126 -27.74 8.59 -16.85
N VAL A 127 -28.25 7.68 -17.68
CA VAL A 127 -29.10 6.56 -17.23
C VAL A 127 -28.84 5.32 -18.09
N ALA A 128 -28.73 4.17 -17.42
CA ALA A 128 -28.57 2.88 -18.08
C ALA A 128 -29.93 2.27 -18.43
N PHE A 129 -30.06 1.67 -19.61
CA PHE A 129 -31.28 1.01 -20.09
C PHE A 129 -30.96 -0.17 -21.00
N ARG A 130 -31.98 -0.98 -21.30
CA ARG A 130 -31.90 -2.14 -22.21
C ARG A 130 -33.06 -2.09 -23.19
N PHE A 131 -32.85 -2.51 -24.42
CA PHE A 131 -33.90 -2.53 -25.45
C PHE A 131 -34.86 -3.73 -25.31
N LYS A 132 -34.38 -4.85 -24.75
CA LYS A 132 -35.09 -6.14 -24.71
C LYS A 132 -35.64 -6.48 -23.32
N VAL A 133 -36.33 -5.53 -22.67
CA VAL A 133 -36.89 -5.71 -21.31
C VAL A 133 -38.11 -6.63 -21.28
N ASP A 134 -38.93 -6.61 -22.34
CA ASP A 134 -40.15 -7.44 -22.49
C ASP A 134 -39.92 -8.75 -23.25
N CYS A 135 -38.67 -9.14 -23.52
CA CYS A 135 -38.43 -10.47 -24.08
C CYS A 135 -38.63 -11.52 -22.98
N PRO A 136 -39.48 -12.55 -23.19
CA PRO A 136 -39.62 -13.64 -22.24
C PRO A 136 -38.26 -14.29 -22.05
N ASN A 137 -37.74 -14.19 -20.83
CA ASN A 137 -36.47 -14.77 -20.45
C ASN A 137 -36.77 -16.10 -19.76
N ASP A 138 -36.45 -17.23 -20.39
CA ASP A 138 -36.55 -18.58 -19.80
C ASP A 138 -35.51 -18.82 -18.68
N LEU A 139 -34.71 -17.80 -18.35
CA LEU A 139 -33.77 -17.84 -17.25
C LEU A 139 -34.51 -17.42 -15.98
N ASP A 140 -34.79 -18.43 -15.16
CA ASP A 140 -35.34 -18.35 -13.82
C ASP A 140 -34.41 -17.53 -12.91
N CYS A 141 -34.54 -16.22 -12.96
CA CYS A 141 -33.83 -15.32 -12.07
C CYS A 141 -34.39 -15.53 -10.67
N VAL A 142 -33.67 -16.29 -9.84
CA VAL A 142 -33.90 -16.33 -8.40
C VAL A 142 -33.90 -14.88 -7.92
N SER A 143 -35.08 -14.40 -7.50
CA SER A 143 -35.23 -13.11 -6.86
C SER A 143 -34.22 -13.05 -5.71
N PRO A 144 -33.33 -12.05 -5.65
CA PRO A 144 -32.44 -11.93 -4.51
C PRO A 144 -33.32 -11.82 -3.28
N ASP A 145 -33.20 -12.80 -2.39
CA ASP A 145 -33.96 -12.84 -1.15
C ASP A 145 -33.89 -11.47 -0.48
N ALA A 146 -35.05 -10.88 -0.21
CA ALA A 146 -35.18 -9.61 0.48
C ALA A 146 -34.73 -9.69 1.95
N SER A 147 -34.11 -10.79 2.38
CA SER A 147 -33.30 -10.82 3.58
C SER A 147 -32.01 -10.04 3.32
N ARG A 148 -32.10 -8.70 3.39
CA ARG A 148 -30.97 -7.90 3.84
C ARG A 148 -30.60 -8.45 5.21
N GLN A 149 -29.71 -9.43 5.27
CA GLN A 149 -28.92 -9.66 6.46
C GLN A 149 -28.29 -8.30 6.73
N SER A 150 -28.76 -7.63 7.80
CA SER A 150 -28.13 -6.41 8.26
C SER A 150 -26.64 -6.70 8.30
N GLU A 151 -25.83 -5.95 7.57
CA GLU A 151 -24.37 -6.09 7.63
C GLU A 151 -24.00 -6.11 9.11
N GLU A 152 -23.62 -7.28 9.63
CA GLU A 152 -23.25 -7.39 11.03
C GLU A 152 -22.10 -6.41 11.22
N LYS A 153 -22.33 -5.41 12.08
CA LYS A 153 -21.34 -4.38 12.33
C LYS A 153 -20.08 -5.08 12.82
N ALA A 154 -19.03 -5.06 12.00
CA ALA A 154 -17.76 -5.66 12.35
C ALA A 154 -17.32 -5.13 13.73
N PRO A 155 -16.77 -5.99 14.60
CA PRO A 155 -16.32 -5.56 15.91
C PRO A 155 -15.31 -4.42 15.75
N SER A 156 -15.43 -3.39 16.57
CA SER A 156 -14.43 -2.32 16.61
C SER A 156 -13.13 -2.88 17.18
N ILE A 157 -12.16 -3.14 16.30
CA ILE A 157 -10.82 -3.58 16.71
C ILE A 157 -10.05 -2.35 17.17
N ASP A 158 -9.65 -2.35 18.44
CA ASP A 158 -8.70 -1.37 18.96
C ASP A 158 -7.27 -1.86 18.70
N TYR A 159 -6.61 -1.24 17.73
CA TYR A 159 -5.24 -1.59 17.30
C TYR A 159 -4.15 -1.17 18.29
N LEU A 160 -4.49 -0.39 19.32
CA LEU A 160 -3.56 -0.01 20.39
C LEU A 160 -3.51 -1.03 21.54
N SER A 161 -4.46 -1.98 21.56
CA SER A 161 -4.49 -3.06 22.54
C SER A 161 -3.33 -4.03 22.29
N LYS A 162 -2.30 -3.95 23.14
CA LYS A 162 -1.05 -4.71 23.00
C LYS A 162 -0.53 -5.32 24.29
N ASP A 163 -1.22 -5.11 25.40
CA ASP A 163 -0.83 -5.58 26.72
C ASP A 163 -1.83 -6.59 27.29
N TYR A 164 -1.42 -7.32 28.33
CA TYR A 164 -2.26 -8.30 29.01
C TYR A 164 -3.64 -7.74 29.40
N GLY A 165 -3.67 -6.52 29.97
CA GLY A 165 -4.89 -5.90 30.46
C GLY A 165 -5.90 -5.62 29.36
N SER A 166 -5.43 -5.04 28.25
CA SER A 166 -6.25 -4.75 27.07
C SER A 166 -6.71 -6.02 26.37
N PHE A 167 -5.87 -7.04 26.21
CA PHE A 167 -6.29 -8.33 25.64
C PHE A 167 -7.33 -9.04 26.49
N ARG A 168 -7.11 -9.12 27.81
CA ARG A 168 -8.08 -9.70 28.74
C ARG A 168 -9.42 -8.99 28.67
N ARG A 169 -9.41 -7.65 28.67
CA ARG A 169 -10.62 -6.83 28.55
C ARG A 169 -11.33 -7.10 27.22
N GLN A 170 -10.62 -7.07 26.10
CA GLN A 170 -11.21 -7.26 24.77
C GLN A 170 -11.84 -8.65 24.62
N MET A 171 -11.20 -9.69 25.16
CA MET A 171 -11.75 -11.04 25.18
C MET A 171 -13.00 -11.14 26.06
N LEU A 172 -13.00 -10.54 27.26
CA LEU A 172 -14.17 -10.53 28.14
C LEU A 172 -15.33 -9.71 27.56
N ASP A 173 -15.05 -8.55 26.96
CA ASP A 173 -16.05 -7.72 26.29
C ASP A 173 -16.70 -8.49 25.13
N ARG A 174 -15.89 -9.23 24.34
CA ARG A 174 -16.41 -10.10 23.29
C ARG A 174 -17.23 -11.26 23.85
N LEU A 175 -16.78 -11.88 24.94
CA LEU A 175 -17.48 -12.99 25.58
C LEU A 175 -18.86 -12.56 26.09
N SER A 176 -18.99 -11.34 26.64
CA SER A 176 -20.28 -10.79 27.07
C SER A 176 -21.26 -10.52 25.92
N VAL A 177 -20.79 -10.36 24.68
CA VAL A 177 -21.65 -10.26 23.49
C VAL A 177 -22.07 -11.64 22.98
N ILE A 178 -21.16 -12.62 22.98
CA ILE A 178 -21.42 -13.98 22.47
C ILE A 178 -22.27 -14.79 23.45
N MET A 179 -22.03 -14.65 24.75
CA MET A 179 -22.70 -15.38 25.83
C MET A 179 -23.23 -14.40 26.90
N PRO A 180 -24.34 -13.69 26.63
CA PRO A 180 -24.87 -12.66 27.54
C PRO A 180 -25.32 -13.19 28.90
N ASP A 181 -25.65 -14.49 28.98
CA ASP A 181 -26.03 -15.16 30.24
C ASP A 181 -24.82 -15.45 31.14
N TYR A 182 -23.60 -15.47 30.58
CA TYR A 182 -22.38 -15.65 31.36
C TYR A 182 -21.99 -14.33 32.05
N ARG A 183 -22.17 -14.30 33.38
CA ARG A 183 -21.89 -13.14 34.24
C ARG A 183 -20.77 -13.36 35.25
N GLU A 184 -20.10 -14.51 35.19
CA GLU A 184 -19.05 -14.84 36.14
C GLU A 184 -17.84 -13.90 35.97
N ARG A 185 -17.28 -13.48 37.11
CA ARG A 185 -16.16 -12.55 37.22
C ARG A 185 -15.15 -13.00 38.28
N ASN A 186 -15.39 -14.13 38.94
CA ASN A 186 -14.50 -14.71 39.93
C ASN A 186 -13.15 -15.10 39.28
N PRO A 187 -12.01 -14.65 39.83
CA PRO A 187 -10.70 -15.06 39.33
C PRO A 187 -10.45 -16.57 39.44
N ALA A 188 -11.16 -17.29 40.30
CA ALA A 188 -11.06 -18.74 40.42
C ALA A 188 -11.92 -19.51 39.39
N ASP A 189 -12.69 -18.81 38.54
CA ASP A 189 -13.46 -19.45 37.48
C ASP A 189 -12.56 -19.96 36.35
N ILE A 190 -12.88 -21.14 35.81
CA ILE A 190 -12.08 -21.79 34.78
C ILE A 190 -12.08 -21.00 33.46
N GLN A 191 -13.19 -20.34 33.11
CA GLN A 191 -13.26 -19.58 31.86
C GLN A 191 -12.47 -18.27 32.01
N ILE A 192 -12.52 -17.63 33.17
CA ILE A 192 -11.65 -16.50 33.49
C ILE A 192 -10.17 -16.91 33.40
N MET A 193 -9.79 -18.04 34.01
CA MET A 193 -8.42 -18.56 33.92
C MET A 193 -7.98 -18.79 32.46
N LEU A 194 -8.85 -19.34 31.60
CA LEU A 194 -8.54 -19.52 30.18
C LEU A 194 -8.33 -18.19 29.45
N VAL A 195 -9.18 -17.19 29.72
CA VAL A 195 -9.02 -15.85 29.15
C VAL A 195 -7.71 -15.22 29.60
N GLU A 196 -7.34 -15.39 30.87
CA GLU A 196 -6.07 -14.88 31.41
C GLU A 196 -4.85 -15.57 30.79
N LEU A 197 -4.91 -16.89 30.59
CA LEU A 197 -3.86 -17.64 29.91
C LEU A 197 -3.66 -17.15 28.46
N LEU A 198 -4.76 -16.95 27.73
CA LEU A 198 -4.72 -16.45 26.36
C LEU A 198 -4.23 -15.00 26.29
N ALA A 199 -4.67 -14.15 27.22
CA ALA A 199 -4.20 -12.77 27.31
C ALA A 199 -2.70 -12.70 27.61
N TYR A 200 -2.19 -13.58 28.49
CA TYR A 200 -0.76 -13.69 28.78
C TYR A 200 0.04 -14.11 27.53
N ALA A 201 -0.44 -15.12 26.80
CA ALA A 201 0.19 -15.53 25.55
C ALA A 201 0.16 -14.40 24.49
N GLY A 202 -0.94 -13.67 24.40
CA GLY A 202 -1.09 -12.50 23.53
C GLY A 202 -0.08 -11.39 23.84
N ASP A 203 0.12 -11.07 25.12
CA ASP A 203 1.09 -10.08 25.58
C ASP A 203 2.53 -10.47 25.21
N GLN A 204 2.91 -11.73 25.45
CA GLN A 204 4.23 -12.25 25.07
C GLN A 204 4.47 -12.20 23.55
N LEU A 205 3.46 -12.55 22.75
CA LEU A 205 3.53 -12.49 21.29
C LEU A 205 3.60 -11.04 20.78
N SER A 206 2.83 -10.13 21.38
CA SER A 206 2.84 -8.70 21.09
C SER A 206 4.24 -8.10 21.32
N TYR A 207 4.84 -8.39 22.48
CA TYR A 207 6.22 -7.99 22.77
C TYR A 207 7.21 -8.56 21.76
N TYR A 208 7.08 -9.84 21.40
CA TYR A 208 7.97 -10.48 20.44
C TYR A 208 7.87 -9.84 19.04
N GLN A 209 6.66 -9.49 18.59
CA GLN A 209 6.45 -8.78 17.33
C GLN A 209 7.16 -7.43 17.31
N ASP A 210 7.06 -6.64 18.38
CA ASP A 210 7.71 -5.34 18.47
C ASP A 210 9.24 -5.47 18.52
N ALA A 211 9.75 -6.50 19.21
CA ALA A 211 11.18 -6.81 19.21
C ALA A 211 11.69 -7.20 17.81
N VAL A 212 10.95 -8.02 17.06
CA VAL A 212 11.30 -8.38 15.67
C VAL A 212 11.20 -7.17 14.75
N ALA A 213 10.17 -6.33 14.90
CA ALA A 213 10.00 -5.12 14.10
C ALA A 213 11.15 -4.12 14.33
N THR A 214 11.65 -4.01 15.56
CA THR A 214 12.83 -3.21 15.90
C THR A 214 14.06 -3.66 15.13
N GLU A 215 14.22 -4.97 14.89
CA GLU A 215 15.34 -5.54 14.14
C GLU A 215 15.19 -5.42 12.60
N ALA A 216 14.03 -5.01 12.10
CA ALA A 216 13.71 -5.00 10.67
C ALA A 216 14.43 -3.90 9.87
N TYR A 217 14.90 -2.83 10.52
CA TYR A 217 15.56 -1.70 9.86
C TYR A 217 16.95 -1.44 10.43
N LEU A 218 17.88 -0.99 9.59
CA LEU A 218 19.27 -0.73 9.99
C LEU A 218 19.38 0.32 11.12
N GLY A 219 18.52 1.34 11.11
CA GLY A 219 18.54 2.41 12.12
C GLY A 219 17.95 2.03 13.47
N THR A 220 17.16 0.96 13.54
CA THR A 220 16.50 0.51 14.78
C THR A 220 17.05 -0.81 15.31
N ALA A 221 17.71 -1.60 14.46
CA ALA A 221 18.23 -2.91 14.83
C ALA A 221 19.27 -2.83 15.96
N ARG A 222 19.07 -3.63 17.00
CA ARG A 222 19.96 -3.68 18.18
C ARG A 222 20.90 -4.87 18.12
N GLN A 223 20.53 -5.94 17.41
CA GLN A 223 21.40 -7.10 17.27
C GLN A 223 22.38 -6.92 16.11
N ARG A 224 23.67 -7.14 16.41
CA ARG A 224 24.75 -7.13 15.39
C ARG A 224 24.50 -8.13 14.26
N ARG A 225 23.83 -9.26 14.53
CA ARG A 225 23.46 -10.25 13.51
C ARG A 225 22.46 -9.67 12.49
N SER A 226 21.45 -8.92 12.94
CA SER A 226 20.47 -8.26 12.08
C SER A 226 21.15 -7.17 11.25
N LEU A 227 21.95 -6.31 11.88
CA LEU A 227 22.74 -5.29 11.18
C LEU A 227 23.63 -5.88 10.07
N ARG A 228 24.33 -6.98 10.36
CA ARG A 228 25.14 -7.69 9.36
C ARG A 228 24.32 -8.22 8.17
N ARG A 229 23.10 -8.71 8.42
CA ARG A 229 22.20 -9.19 7.36
C ARG A 229 21.70 -8.04 6.50
N HIS A 230 21.32 -6.92 7.11
CA HIS A 230 20.92 -5.70 6.38
C HIS A 230 22.07 -5.13 5.56
N ALA A 231 23.27 -5.02 6.14
CA ALA A 231 24.46 -4.55 5.45
C ALA A 231 24.82 -5.39 4.20
N ARG A 232 24.59 -6.70 4.26
CA ARG A 232 24.81 -7.60 3.12
C ARG A 232 23.91 -7.28 1.91
N LEU A 233 22.73 -6.70 2.11
CA LEU A 233 21.85 -6.28 1.01
C LEU A 233 22.42 -5.09 0.23
N LEU A 234 23.35 -4.33 0.84
CA LEU A 234 24.07 -3.22 0.23
C LEU A 234 25.48 -3.64 -0.22
N ASP A 235 25.75 -4.95 -0.30
CA ASP A 235 27.07 -5.53 -0.53
C ASP A 235 28.16 -5.01 0.44
N TYR A 236 27.76 -4.57 1.63
CA TYR A 236 28.66 -4.07 2.66
C TYR A 236 29.01 -5.17 3.68
N VAL A 237 30.30 -5.51 3.75
CA VAL A 237 30.81 -6.48 4.72
C VAL A 237 31.20 -5.77 6.01
N VAL A 238 30.39 -5.95 7.07
CA VAL A 238 30.71 -5.41 8.39
C VAL A 238 31.96 -6.09 8.96
N HIS A 239 33.01 -5.31 9.21
CA HIS A 239 34.27 -5.78 9.81
C HIS A 239 34.05 -6.29 11.25
N GLN A 240 34.86 -7.26 11.69
CA GLN A 240 34.76 -7.89 13.02
C GLN A 240 35.66 -7.24 14.08
N GLY A 241 35.95 -5.95 13.91
CA GLY A 241 37.07 -5.30 14.58
C GLY A 241 38.37 -5.45 13.77
N CYS A 242 39.37 -4.66 14.11
CA CYS A 242 40.70 -4.69 13.50
C CYS A 242 41.74 -4.83 14.60
N ASN A 243 42.74 -5.68 14.39
CA ASN A 243 43.91 -5.74 15.27
C ASN A 243 44.73 -4.45 15.12
N ALA A 244 45.47 -4.09 16.17
CA ALA A 244 46.42 -2.99 16.11
C ALA A 244 47.46 -3.24 15.02
N ARG A 245 47.81 -2.20 14.26
CA ARG A 245 48.85 -2.24 13.23
C ARG A 245 49.81 -1.09 13.47
N VAL A 246 51.10 -1.40 13.41
CA VAL A 246 52.18 -0.43 13.59
C VAL A 246 53.26 -0.68 12.54
N TRP A 247 54.02 0.36 12.20
CA TRP A 247 55.22 0.20 11.41
C TRP A 247 56.39 -0.19 12.31
N ALA A 248 57.13 -1.23 11.92
CA ALA A 248 58.35 -1.66 12.59
C ALA A 248 59.53 -1.48 11.64
N GLN A 249 60.62 -0.88 12.12
CA GLN A 249 61.87 -0.76 11.38
C GLN A 249 62.82 -1.86 11.82
N LEU A 250 63.42 -2.54 10.84
CA LEU A 250 64.42 -3.58 11.05
C LEU A 250 65.75 -3.10 10.47
N THR A 251 66.76 -3.02 11.32
CA THR A 251 68.12 -2.69 10.90
C THR A 251 68.87 -3.97 10.56
N VAL A 252 69.46 -4.03 9.36
CA VAL A 252 70.24 -5.18 8.90
C VAL A 252 71.72 -4.86 8.88
N GLU A 253 72.55 -5.69 9.50
CA GLU A 253 74.00 -5.54 9.45
C GLU A 253 74.51 -5.79 8.01
N PRO A 254 75.31 -4.89 7.41
CA PRO A 254 75.86 -5.08 6.07
C PRO A 254 76.64 -6.40 5.93
N ALA A 255 76.47 -7.07 4.79
CA ALA A 255 77.11 -8.36 4.49
C ALA A 255 76.78 -9.51 5.48
N SER A 256 75.77 -9.35 6.34
CA SER A 256 75.22 -10.45 7.12
C SER A 256 74.38 -11.38 6.27
N ALA A 257 74.09 -12.59 6.78
CA ALA A 257 73.17 -13.52 6.12
C ALA A 257 71.73 -12.98 5.98
N ALA A 258 71.40 -11.88 6.67
CA ALA A 258 70.12 -11.20 6.56
C ALA A 258 70.06 -10.16 5.42
N ASP A 259 71.22 -9.73 4.90
CA ASP A 259 71.28 -8.76 3.79
C ASP A 259 70.88 -9.43 2.47
N GLY A 260 69.76 -8.98 1.91
CA GLY A 260 69.09 -9.61 0.78
C GLY A 260 68.23 -10.81 1.17
N ALA A 261 68.10 -11.18 2.45
CA ALA A 261 67.26 -12.29 2.89
C ALA A 261 65.77 -11.93 2.92
N LEU A 262 64.92 -12.94 2.75
CA LEU A 262 63.47 -12.79 2.87
C LEU A 262 63.04 -13.02 4.32
N LEU A 263 62.48 -12.00 4.95
CA LEU A 263 61.74 -12.14 6.20
C LEU A 263 60.33 -12.64 5.87
N PRO A 264 59.90 -13.82 6.33
CA PRO A 264 58.55 -14.33 6.06
C PRO A 264 57.46 -13.45 6.68
N ALA A 265 56.25 -13.53 6.09
CA ALA A 265 55.05 -13.08 6.78
C ALA A 265 54.82 -13.91 8.05
N HIS A 266 54.05 -13.38 9.00
CA HIS A 266 53.77 -13.99 10.30
C HIS A 266 55.01 -14.23 11.17
N THR A 267 56.09 -13.47 10.94
CA THR A 267 57.25 -13.49 11.82
C THR A 267 56.89 -12.75 13.11
N PRO A 268 57.06 -13.38 14.29
CA PRO A 268 56.68 -12.77 15.54
C PRO A 268 57.60 -11.62 15.93
N LEU A 269 57.00 -10.53 16.40
CA LEU A 269 57.66 -9.33 16.91
C LEU A 269 57.09 -9.03 18.30
N LEU A 270 57.96 -8.69 19.24
CA LEU A 270 57.56 -8.33 20.59
C LEU A 270 57.92 -6.87 20.84
N SER A 271 57.05 -6.15 21.56
CA SER A 271 57.43 -4.86 22.11
C SER A 271 58.59 -5.04 23.07
N GLY A 272 59.64 -4.22 22.95
CA GLY A 272 60.82 -4.32 23.82
C GLY A 272 60.49 -4.05 25.29
N TRP A 273 61.27 -4.67 26.18
CA TRP A 273 61.31 -4.38 27.61
C TRP A 273 62.77 -4.36 28.11
N ASP A 274 62.99 -3.86 29.32
CA ASP A 274 64.33 -3.65 29.86
C ASP A 274 65.14 -4.95 30.01
N GLY A 275 66.41 -4.91 29.60
CA GLY A 275 67.38 -5.99 29.81
C GLY A 275 67.35 -7.14 28.80
N GLN A 276 66.66 -6.97 27.66
CA GLN A 276 66.44 -8.04 26.68
C GLN A 276 67.39 -8.00 25.47
N ALA A 277 67.71 -9.17 24.91
CA ALA A 277 68.35 -9.30 23.61
C ALA A 277 67.36 -9.02 22.45
N VAL A 278 67.86 -8.44 21.35
CA VAL A 278 67.08 -8.10 20.14
C VAL A 278 66.47 -9.34 19.48
N VAL A 279 67.09 -10.51 19.64
CA VAL A 279 66.59 -11.80 19.14
C VAL A 279 66.34 -12.72 20.32
N ILE A 280 65.11 -13.24 20.42
CA ILE A 280 64.73 -14.25 21.41
C ILE A 280 64.61 -15.59 20.69
N SER A 281 65.13 -16.65 21.29
CA SER A 281 64.89 -18.00 20.78
C SER A 281 63.39 -18.35 20.85
N PRO A 282 62.79 -18.92 19.80
CA PRO A 282 61.38 -19.35 19.79
C PRO A 282 61.08 -20.48 20.79
N THR A 283 62.11 -21.07 21.41
CA THR A 283 61.97 -22.08 22.47
C THR A 283 61.63 -21.51 23.84
N ASN A 284 61.70 -20.18 24.03
CA ASN A 284 61.26 -19.59 25.29
C ASN A 284 59.72 -19.64 25.37
N PRO A 285 59.15 -20.22 26.44
CA PRO A 285 57.70 -20.26 26.59
C PRO A 285 57.15 -18.84 26.66
N LEU A 286 56.09 -18.58 25.89
CA LEU A 286 55.36 -17.31 25.87
C LEU A 286 54.89 -16.88 27.27
N ASP A 287 54.72 -17.83 28.18
CA ASP A 287 54.33 -17.64 29.57
C ASP A 287 55.39 -16.96 30.45
N THR A 288 56.62 -16.80 29.93
CA THR A 288 57.73 -16.10 30.64
C THR A 288 57.83 -14.62 30.29
N LEU A 289 56.94 -14.11 29.43
CA LEU A 289 56.95 -12.70 29.03
C LEU A 289 56.49 -11.80 30.18
N PRO A 290 57.18 -10.67 30.45
CA PRO A 290 56.73 -9.68 31.41
C PRO A 290 55.32 -9.14 31.09
N ALA A 291 54.60 -8.74 32.12
CA ALA A 291 53.30 -8.09 31.96
C ALA A 291 53.43 -6.78 31.16
N GLY A 292 52.59 -6.62 30.14
CA GLY A 292 52.57 -5.42 29.27
C GLY A 292 53.31 -5.56 27.94
N VAL A 293 54.03 -6.67 27.72
CA VAL A 293 54.63 -6.97 26.42
C VAL A 293 53.52 -7.33 25.42
N VAL A 294 53.49 -6.62 24.30
CA VAL A 294 52.52 -6.81 23.23
C VAL A 294 53.15 -7.62 22.10
N TRP A 295 52.38 -8.60 21.63
CA TRP A 295 52.75 -9.45 20.51
C TRP A 295 52.24 -8.86 19.20
N PHE A 296 53.13 -8.80 18.22
CA PHE A 296 52.85 -8.45 16.83
C PHE A 296 53.37 -9.54 15.90
N GLU A 297 52.93 -9.50 14.65
CA GLU A 297 53.43 -10.35 13.58
C GLU A 297 53.61 -9.52 12.31
N THR A 298 54.59 -9.87 11.47
CA THR A 298 54.76 -9.23 10.16
C THR A 298 53.55 -9.57 9.26
N LEU A 299 52.93 -8.56 8.65
CA LEU A 299 51.76 -8.78 7.79
C LEU A 299 52.13 -9.42 6.44
N HIS A 300 53.32 -9.11 5.94
CA HIS A 300 53.78 -9.52 4.61
C HIS A 300 55.23 -9.96 4.67
N ALA A 301 55.62 -10.82 3.74
CA ALA A 301 57.02 -11.18 3.56
C ALA A 301 57.77 -9.99 2.96
N GLN A 302 58.92 -9.65 3.53
CA GLN A 302 59.71 -8.50 3.12
C GLN A 302 61.17 -8.90 2.94
N ARG A 303 61.75 -8.57 1.79
CA ARG A 303 63.19 -8.74 1.58
C ARG A 303 63.93 -7.59 2.25
N LEU A 304 64.87 -7.93 3.12
CA LEU A 304 65.62 -6.95 3.90
C LEU A 304 66.92 -6.61 3.19
N TYR A 305 67.36 -5.36 3.28
CA TYR A 305 68.60 -4.89 2.68
C TYR A 305 69.27 -3.90 3.62
N ALA A 306 70.58 -4.05 3.84
CA ALA A 306 71.33 -3.10 4.66
C ALA A 306 71.32 -1.68 4.08
N ALA A 307 71.22 -1.56 2.75
CA ALA A 307 71.07 -0.28 2.05
C ALA A 307 69.80 0.51 2.45
N HIS A 308 68.78 -0.14 3.02
CA HIS A 308 67.53 0.49 3.46
C HIS A 308 67.53 0.92 4.93
N ASN A 309 68.62 0.70 5.67
CA ASN A 309 68.71 1.13 7.08
C ASN A 309 68.61 2.66 7.23
N ARG A 310 69.06 3.39 6.20
CA ARG A 310 69.08 4.85 6.18
C ARG A 310 68.66 5.33 4.80
N ILE A 311 67.78 6.32 4.77
CA ILE A 311 67.41 7.04 3.56
C ILE A 311 68.07 8.41 3.67
N ASP A 312 69.04 8.68 2.79
CA ASP A 312 69.63 9.99 2.67
C ASP A 312 68.80 10.83 1.69
N PHE A 313 68.37 12.00 2.16
CA PHE A 313 67.69 12.98 1.31
C PHE A 313 68.74 13.91 0.69
N TYR A 314 68.74 14.01 -0.64
CA TYR A 314 69.50 15.05 -1.33
C TYR A 314 68.81 16.41 -1.10
N THR A 315 69.58 17.40 -0.68
CA THR A 315 69.09 18.75 -0.37
C THR A 315 69.22 19.74 -1.54
N TRP A 316 69.45 19.24 -2.75
CA TRP A 316 69.52 20.10 -3.94
C TRP A 316 68.10 20.44 -4.41
N GLY A 317 67.66 21.63 -4.01
CA GLY A 317 66.56 22.37 -4.63
C GLY A 317 67.06 23.33 -5.70
#